data_AF-A0AA39DYG6-F1
#
_entry.id   AF-A0AA39DYG6-F1
#
_cell.length_a   1.000
_cell.length_b   1.000
_cell.length_c   1.000
_cell.angle_alpha   90.00
_cell.angle_beta   90.00
_cell.angle_gamma   90.00
#
_symmetry.space_group_name_H-M   'P 1'
#
loop_
_entity.id
_entity.type
_entity.pdbx_description
1 polymer ?
#
loop_
_entity_poly.entity_id
_entity_poly.type
_entity_poly.pdbx_seq_one_letter_code
_entity_poly.pdbx_strand_id
1 'polypeptide(L)'
;MDNASRRWRSKPLQTSNPSLIMAFFSCLAWLYVAGRLWQDAENRNILANLLMKNSVQRPKVLTVEDKLMVLGCKDLEKRIVEAEMDLTLAKSQGYLKSQLKQSGSSSDKKLLAVIGVYTGFGSHLKRNVFRGSWMPRGEEALKKLEERGVVIRFVIGRSANRGDSLDRNIDVENRLTKDFLILDGHEEAQEELPKKAKLFFSTALQNWDAEFYVKVDDKIDLDLDGLISLLESRRGQDSAYIGCMKSGDVITEA
;
A
#
# COMPACT_ATOMS: atom_id res chain seq x y z
N MET A 1 -116.48 -27.35 -46.11
CA MET A 1 -115.57 -26.52 -46.91
C MET A 1 -114.95 -25.49 -45.99
N ASP A 2 -113.63 -25.58 -45.88
CA ASP A 2 -112.64 -24.53 -45.63
C ASP A 2 -112.66 -23.77 -44.31
N ASN A 3 -111.99 -24.40 -43.35
CA ASN A 3 -111.49 -23.80 -42.12
C ASN A 3 -110.09 -23.20 -42.40
N ALA A 4 -110.01 -21.90 -42.67
CA ALA A 4 -108.74 -21.18 -42.82
C ALA A 4 -108.42 -20.40 -41.54
N SER A 5 -107.76 -21.08 -40.60
CA SER A 5 -107.26 -20.54 -39.34
C SER A 5 -106.13 -19.52 -39.56
N ARG A 6 -106.26 -18.36 -38.92
CA ARG A 6 -105.30 -17.25 -38.93
C ARG A 6 -103.95 -17.66 -38.35
N ARG A 7 -102.88 -17.43 -39.13
CA ARG A 7 -101.48 -17.69 -38.78
C ARG A 7 -100.95 -16.54 -37.91
N TRP A 8 -100.67 -16.79 -36.63
CA TRP A 8 -99.93 -15.87 -35.77
C TRP A 8 -98.45 -16.23 -35.78
N ARG A 9 -97.60 -15.25 -36.13
CA ARG A 9 -96.14 -15.34 -36.21
C ARG A 9 -95.54 -15.25 -34.80
N SER A 10 -94.99 -16.34 -34.27
CA SER A 10 -94.14 -16.30 -33.08
C SER A 10 -92.69 -15.94 -33.48
N LYS A 11 -92.15 -14.86 -32.89
CA LYS A 11 -90.72 -14.49 -33.01
C LYS A 11 -89.86 -15.46 -32.18
N PRO A 12 -88.62 -15.80 -32.59
CA PRO A 12 -87.72 -16.59 -31.75
C PRO A 12 -87.17 -15.74 -30.61
N LEU A 13 -87.18 -16.28 -29.38
CA LEU A 13 -86.53 -15.70 -28.21
C LEU A 13 -85.04 -16.09 -28.23
N GLN A 14 -84.17 -15.10 -28.42
CA GLN A 14 -82.72 -15.27 -28.42
C GLN A 14 -82.24 -15.27 -26.96
N THR A 15 -81.90 -16.43 -26.40
CA THR A 15 -81.33 -16.52 -25.05
C THR A 15 -79.81 -16.34 -25.13
N SER A 16 -79.32 -15.11 -24.99
CA SER A 16 -77.93 -14.94 -24.55
C SER A 16 -77.89 -15.31 -23.07
N ASN A 17 -77.02 -16.26 -22.68
CA ASN A 17 -76.90 -16.72 -21.29
C ASN A 17 -75.69 -16.06 -20.63
N PRO A 18 -75.78 -14.82 -20.13
CA PRO A 18 -74.68 -14.13 -19.45
C PRO A 18 -74.21 -14.88 -18.19
N SER A 19 -75.05 -15.75 -17.62
CA SER A 19 -74.72 -16.59 -16.47
C SER A 19 -73.60 -17.60 -16.74
N LEU A 20 -73.57 -18.21 -17.94
CA LEU A 20 -72.53 -19.16 -18.32
C LEU A 20 -71.18 -18.45 -18.52
N ILE A 21 -71.20 -17.25 -19.10
CA ILE A 21 -70.02 -16.42 -19.30
C ILE A 21 -69.45 -15.98 -17.95
N MET A 22 -70.30 -15.53 -17.03
CA MET A 22 -69.88 -15.16 -15.67
C MET A 22 -69.34 -16.35 -14.86
N ALA A 23 -69.95 -17.53 -14.97
CA ALA A 23 -69.45 -18.74 -14.35
C ALA A 23 -68.07 -19.16 -14.90
N PHE A 24 -67.87 -19.01 -16.21
CA PHE A 24 -66.58 -19.26 -16.85
C PHE A 24 -65.49 -18.31 -16.32
N PHE A 25 -65.76 -17.00 -16.25
CA PHE A 25 -64.80 -16.04 -15.67
C PHE A 25 -64.54 -16.27 -14.18
N SER A 26 -65.56 -16.68 -13.41
CA SER A 26 -65.38 -17.05 -12.00
C SER A 26 -64.46 -18.26 -11.84
N CYS A 27 -64.60 -19.28 -12.69
CA CYS A 27 -63.73 -20.45 -12.70
C CYS A 27 -62.28 -20.08 -13.05
N LEU A 28 -62.07 -19.23 -14.05
CA LEU A 28 -60.73 -18.73 -14.40
C LEU A 28 -60.10 -17.91 -13.27
N ALA A 29 -60.88 -17.06 -12.59
CA ALA A 29 -60.41 -16.31 -11.44
C ALA A 29 -60.00 -17.23 -10.28
N TRP A 30 -60.75 -18.31 -10.02
CA TRP A 30 -60.40 -19.32 -9.03
C TRP A 30 -59.10 -20.04 -9.36
N LEU A 31 -58.93 -20.49 -10.61
CA LEU A 31 -57.69 -21.13 -11.07
C LEU A 31 -56.49 -20.18 -10.97
N TYR A 32 -56.69 -18.90 -11.30
CA TYR A 32 -55.65 -17.89 -11.17
C TYR A 32 -55.23 -17.68 -9.70
N VAL A 33 -56.20 -17.52 -8.78
CA VAL A 33 -55.92 -17.34 -7.36
C VAL A 33 -55.24 -18.59 -6.77
N ALA A 34 -55.72 -19.78 -7.11
CA ALA A 34 -55.10 -21.04 -6.69
C ALA A 34 -53.65 -21.15 -7.19
N GLY A 35 -53.39 -20.79 -8.46
CA GLY A 35 -52.04 -20.78 -9.02
C GLY A 35 -51.11 -19.77 -8.32
N ARG A 36 -51.61 -18.58 -7.99
CA ARG A 36 -50.84 -17.56 -7.25
C ARG A 36 -50.51 -18.01 -5.83
N LEU A 37 -51.46 -18.65 -5.14
CA LEU A 37 -51.24 -19.22 -3.81
C LEU A 37 -50.23 -20.37 -3.84
N TRP A 38 -50.26 -21.22 -4.87
CA TRP A 38 -49.29 -22.29 -5.05
C TRP A 38 -47.87 -21.76 -5.24
N GLN A 39 -47.68 -20.79 -6.13
CA GLN A 39 -46.38 -20.15 -6.36
C GLN A 39 -45.84 -19.47 -5.09
N ASP A 40 -46.72 -18.83 -4.31
CA ASP A 40 -46.30 -18.19 -3.06
C ASP A 40 -45.86 -19.22 -2.01
N ALA A 41 -46.51 -20.40 -1.95
CA ALA A 41 -46.08 -21.49 -1.08
C ALA A 41 -44.69 -22.06 -1.47
N GLU A 42 -44.42 -22.22 -2.78
CA GLU A 42 -43.09 -22.62 -3.27
C GLU A 42 -42.02 -21.57 -2.93
N ASN A 43 -42.32 -20.29 -3.14
CA ASN A 43 -41.41 -19.20 -2.81
C ASN A 43 -41.08 -19.16 -1.30
N ARG A 44 -42.08 -19.38 -0.44
CA ARG A 44 -41.86 -19.47 1.02
C ARG A 44 -40.97 -20.65 1.39
N ASN A 45 -41.12 -21.80 0.74
CA ASN A 45 -40.25 -22.96 0.97
C ASN A 45 -38.81 -22.70 0.51
N ILE A 46 -38.62 -22.04 -0.63
CA ILE A 46 -37.29 -21.63 -1.11
C ILE A 46 -36.67 -20.63 -0.13
N LEU A 47 -37.41 -19.61 0.30
CA LEU A 47 -36.94 -18.64 1.28
C LEU A 47 -36.58 -19.32 2.60
N ALA A 48 -37.41 -20.25 3.10
CA ALA A 48 -37.13 -20.99 4.33
C ALA A 48 -35.84 -21.82 4.23
N ASN A 49 -35.61 -22.49 3.10
CA ASN A 49 -34.37 -23.21 2.84
C ASN A 49 -33.15 -22.28 2.78
N LEU A 50 -33.26 -21.13 2.11
CA LEU A 50 -32.20 -20.13 2.07
C LEU A 50 -31.90 -19.54 3.45
N LEU A 51 -32.95 -19.31 4.26
CA LEU A 51 -32.83 -18.82 5.63
C LEU A 51 -32.15 -19.86 6.53
N MET A 52 -32.53 -21.13 6.41
CA MET A 52 -31.85 -22.24 7.11
C MET A 52 -30.38 -22.34 6.72
N LYS A 53 -30.08 -22.30 5.42
CA LYS A 53 -28.70 -22.34 4.91
C LYS A 53 -27.85 -21.17 5.43
N ASN A 54 -28.41 -19.95 5.43
CA ASN A 54 -27.76 -18.77 6.00
C ASN A 54 -27.65 -18.81 7.53
N SER A 55 -28.61 -19.44 8.23
CA SER A 55 -28.56 -19.57 9.70
C SER A 55 -27.48 -20.53 10.18
N VAL A 56 -27.20 -21.60 9.41
CA VAL A 56 -26.05 -22.49 9.63
C VAL A 56 -24.73 -21.78 9.32
N GLN A 57 -24.79 -20.77 8.45
CA GLN A 57 -23.68 -19.94 8.01
C GLN A 57 -23.70 -18.56 8.66
N ARG A 58 -24.07 -18.48 9.96
CA ARG A 58 -23.78 -17.27 10.76
C ARG A 58 -22.28 -16.96 10.59
N PRO A 59 -21.87 -15.70 10.36
CA PRO A 59 -20.47 -15.36 10.52
C PRO A 59 -20.14 -15.70 11.97
N LYS A 60 -19.27 -16.71 12.18
CA LYS A 60 -18.63 -16.89 13.48
C LYS A 60 -18.11 -15.50 13.85
N VAL A 61 -18.50 -15.00 15.01
CA VAL A 61 -17.85 -13.82 15.60
C VAL A 61 -16.40 -14.24 15.74
N LEU A 62 -15.58 -13.94 14.73
CA LEU A 62 -14.16 -14.24 14.72
C LEU A 62 -13.62 -13.53 15.95
N THR A 63 -13.14 -14.31 16.91
CA THR A 63 -12.53 -13.74 18.09
C THR A 63 -11.34 -12.89 17.65
N VAL A 64 -10.97 -11.88 18.45
CA VAL A 64 -9.79 -11.05 18.15
C VAL A 64 -8.58 -11.96 17.88
N GLU A 65 -8.48 -13.07 18.59
CA GLU A 65 -7.46 -14.10 18.42
C GLU A 65 -7.47 -14.76 17.03
N ASP A 66 -8.66 -15.11 16.52
CA ASP A 66 -8.80 -15.70 15.18
C ASP A 66 -8.42 -14.68 14.09
N LYS A 67 -8.76 -13.40 14.29
CA LYS A 67 -8.32 -12.33 13.39
C LYS A 67 -6.81 -12.11 13.44
N LEU A 68 -6.20 -12.12 14.63
CA LEU A 68 -4.76 -11.98 14.80
C LEU A 68 -3.98 -13.15 14.21
N MET A 69 -4.56 -14.36 14.26
CA MET A 69 -4.03 -15.54 13.57
C MET A 69 -4.12 -15.41 12.04
N VAL A 70 -5.27 -14.99 11.51
CA VAL A 70 -5.49 -14.80 10.06
C VAL A 70 -4.61 -13.68 9.49
N LEU A 71 -4.38 -12.61 10.25
CA LEU A 71 -3.50 -11.49 9.86
C LEU A 71 -2.00 -11.79 10.09
N GLY A 72 -1.65 -13.00 10.58
CA GLY A 72 -0.26 -13.39 10.83
C GLY A 72 0.42 -12.60 11.96
N CYS A 73 -0.34 -11.86 12.79
CA CYS A 73 0.22 -10.99 13.81
C CYS A 73 0.98 -11.75 14.90
N LYS A 74 0.58 -13.00 15.21
CA LYS A 74 1.32 -13.83 16.17
C LYS A 74 2.71 -14.25 15.67
N ASP A 75 2.82 -14.53 14.38
CA ASP A 75 4.12 -14.83 13.77
C ASP A 75 5.00 -13.59 13.77
N LEU A 76 4.41 -12.42 13.49
CA LEU A 76 5.09 -11.14 13.58
C LEU A 76 5.60 -10.86 15.00
N GLU A 77 4.77 -11.06 16.02
CA GLU A 77 5.14 -10.87 17.43
C GLU A 77 6.30 -11.79 17.82
N LYS A 78 6.24 -13.07 17.45
CA LYS A 78 7.34 -14.02 17.69
C LYS A 78 8.64 -13.56 17.00
N ARG A 79 8.56 -13.12 15.75
CA ARG A 79 9.71 -12.61 14.99
C ARG A 79 10.28 -11.31 15.57
N ILE A 80 9.42 -10.44 16.13
CA ILE A 80 9.85 -9.23 16.84
C ILE A 80 10.64 -9.62 18.09
N VAL A 81 10.10 -10.53 18.93
CA VAL A 81 10.79 -10.98 20.14
C VAL A 81 12.12 -11.67 19.81
N GLU A 82 12.16 -12.50 18.77
CA GLU A 82 13.38 -13.14 18.29
C GLU A 82 14.41 -12.10 17.82
N ALA A 83 13.98 -11.11 17.02
CA ALA A 83 14.85 -10.03 16.56
C ALA A 83 15.34 -9.14 17.72
N GLU A 84 14.51 -8.89 18.75
CA GLU A 84 14.91 -8.16 19.96
C GLU A 84 15.94 -8.93 20.78
N MET A 85 15.79 -10.26 20.88
CA MET A 85 16.76 -11.13 21.55
C MET A 85 18.11 -11.13 20.82
N ASP A 86 18.09 -11.27 19.49
CA ASP A 86 19.27 -11.20 18.64
C ASP A 86 19.96 -9.83 18.73
N LEU A 87 19.18 -8.75 18.76
CA LEU A 87 19.68 -7.39 18.90
C LEU A 87 20.30 -7.17 20.30
N THR A 88 19.72 -7.76 21.34
CA THR A 88 20.27 -7.72 22.71
C THR A 88 21.58 -8.50 22.80
N LEU A 89 21.65 -9.67 22.17
CA LEU A 89 22.85 -10.48 22.07
C LEU A 89 23.96 -9.75 21.28
N ALA A 90 23.63 -9.14 20.14
CA ALA A 90 24.58 -8.34 19.36
C ALA A 90 25.07 -7.11 20.16
N LYS A 91 24.19 -6.47 20.94
CA LYS A 91 24.56 -5.37 21.85
C LYS A 91 25.54 -5.82 22.93
N SER A 92 25.30 -6.97 23.58
CA SER A 92 26.19 -7.47 24.64
C SER A 92 27.56 -7.90 24.10
N GLN A 93 27.62 -8.35 22.85
CA GLN A 93 28.85 -8.63 22.11
C GLN A 93 29.60 -7.37 21.64
N GLY A 94 29.07 -6.18 21.93
CA GLY A 94 29.71 -4.90 21.60
C GLY A 94 29.60 -4.52 20.12
N TYR A 95 28.76 -5.19 19.33
CA TYR A 95 28.66 -5.05 17.88
C TYR A 95 28.32 -3.62 17.43
N LEU A 96 27.46 -2.92 18.19
CA LEU A 96 27.12 -1.52 17.90
C LEU A 96 28.27 -0.55 18.17
N LYS A 97 29.17 -0.85 19.11
CA LYS A 97 30.22 0.10 19.54
C LYS A 97 31.55 -0.12 18.84
N SER A 98 31.79 -1.32 18.29
CA SER A 98 33.03 -1.67 17.58
C SER A 98 33.00 -1.35 16.09
N GLN A 99 31.86 -1.49 15.40
CA GLN A 99 31.77 -1.17 13.96
C GLN A 99 31.79 0.33 13.67
N LEU A 100 31.12 1.15 14.49
CA LEU A 100 31.15 2.62 14.37
C LEU A 100 32.55 3.24 14.53
N LYS A 101 33.52 2.49 15.09
CA LYS A 101 34.88 2.98 15.37
C LYS A 101 35.94 2.54 14.37
N GLN A 102 35.60 1.65 13.41
CA GLN A 102 36.61 1.02 12.54
C GLN A 102 36.86 1.72 11.21
N SER A 103 36.04 2.68 10.78
CA SER A 103 36.36 3.54 9.63
C SER A 103 37.21 4.74 10.08
N GLY A 104 38.48 4.74 9.69
CA GLY A 104 39.55 5.58 10.24
C GLY A 104 39.30 7.10 10.32
N SER A 105 39.78 7.69 11.42
CA SER A 105 40.59 8.92 11.42
C SER A 105 40.04 10.14 10.64
N SER A 106 38.98 10.79 11.14
CA SER A 106 38.90 12.26 11.16
C SER A 106 37.77 12.78 12.06
N SER A 107 38.17 13.42 13.16
CA SER A 107 37.37 14.21 14.11
C SER A 107 36.19 13.51 14.82
N ASP A 108 36.31 13.40 16.13
CA ASP A 108 35.34 12.92 17.14
C ASP A 108 34.04 13.76 17.24
N LYS A 109 33.52 14.28 16.11
CA LYS A 109 32.30 15.09 16.07
C LYS A 109 31.20 14.33 15.34
N LYS A 110 30.18 13.93 16.10
CA LYS A 110 28.91 13.45 15.58
C LYS A 110 28.36 14.46 14.56
N LEU A 111 28.09 13.98 13.35
CA LEU A 111 27.54 14.80 12.27
C LEU A 111 26.11 15.23 12.64
N LEU A 112 25.68 16.37 12.11
CA LEU A 112 24.29 16.80 12.22
C LEU A 112 23.40 15.85 11.42
N ALA A 113 23.71 15.64 10.15
CA ALA A 113 22.83 14.88 9.27
C ALA A 113 23.55 14.16 8.13
N VAL A 114 23.00 13.00 7.75
CA VAL A 114 23.29 12.31 6.49
C VAL A 114 22.05 12.34 5.62
N ILE A 115 22.14 12.96 4.46
CA ILE A 115 21.04 13.13 3.51
C ILE A 115 21.28 12.23 2.31
N GLY A 116 20.42 11.24 2.14
CA GLY A 116 20.41 10.34 0.99
C GLY A 116 19.37 10.77 -0.03
N VAL A 117 19.83 11.20 -1.21
CA VAL A 117 18.98 11.58 -2.34
C VAL A 117 18.81 10.38 -3.24
N TYR A 118 17.63 9.77 -3.25
CA TYR A 118 17.37 8.58 -4.06
C TYR A 118 17.44 8.93 -5.52
N THR A 119 18.17 8.14 -6.29
CA THR A 119 18.27 8.29 -7.74
C THR A 119 18.22 6.92 -8.41
N GLY A 120 17.86 6.88 -9.69
CA GLY A 120 18.00 5.70 -10.55
C GLY A 120 18.91 5.96 -11.76
N PHE A 121 19.07 4.94 -12.61
CA PHE A 121 19.92 5.03 -13.80
C PHE A 121 19.47 6.12 -14.79
N GLY A 122 18.16 6.28 -14.99
CA GLY A 122 17.59 7.29 -15.89
C GLY A 122 17.66 8.74 -15.37
N SER A 123 18.08 8.96 -14.12
CA SER A 123 18.02 10.28 -13.47
C SER A 123 19.29 11.12 -13.66
N HIS A 124 20.16 10.80 -14.62
CA HIS A 124 21.42 11.51 -14.84
C HIS A 124 21.24 13.03 -15.02
N LEU A 125 20.26 13.44 -15.84
CA LEU A 125 19.98 14.86 -16.06
C LEU A 125 19.51 15.56 -14.77
N LYS A 126 18.66 14.90 -13.97
CA LYS A 126 18.20 15.44 -12.68
C LYS A 126 19.35 15.63 -11.70
N ARG A 127 20.25 14.64 -11.57
CA ARG A 127 21.45 14.76 -10.74
C ARG A 127 22.28 15.98 -11.14
N ASN A 128 22.45 16.20 -12.45
CA ASN A 128 23.19 17.36 -12.94
C ASN A 128 22.50 18.69 -12.65
N VAL A 129 21.16 18.74 -12.66
CA VAL A 129 20.38 19.91 -12.26
C VAL A 129 20.51 20.18 -10.77
N PHE A 130 20.47 19.15 -9.93
CA PHE A 130 20.64 19.29 -8.48
C PHE A 130 22.05 19.77 -8.11
N ARG A 131 23.07 19.24 -8.79
CA ARG A 131 24.46 19.70 -8.65
C ARG A 131 24.60 21.13 -9.12
N GLY A 132 24.75 22.05 -8.18
CA GLY A 132 24.88 23.48 -8.46
C GLY A 132 23.56 24.24 -8.38
N SER A 133 22.45 23.58 -8.05
CA SER A 133 21.27 24.25 -7.50
C SER A 133 21.34 24.20 -5.98
N TRP A 134 20.67 23.26 -5.34
CA TRP A 134 20.63 23.10 -3.89
C TRP A 134 21.68 22.13 -3.35
N MET A 135 22.24 21.25 -4.20
CA MET A 135 23.33 20.35 -3.82
C MET A 135 24.68 20.94 -4.25
N PRO A 136 25.67 21.03 -3.34
CA PRO A 136 27.02 21.49 -3.71
C PRO A 136 27.62 20.62 -4.82
N ARG A 137 28.26 21.27 -5.80
CA ARG A 137 28.92 20.58 -6.92
C ARG A 137 30.41 20.42 -6.65
N GLY A 138 30.90 19.18 -6.79
CA GLY A 138 32.32 18.85 -6.73
C GLY A 138 32.80 18.45 -5.33
N GLU A 139 33.90 17.70 -5.29
CA GLU A 139 34.43 17.08 -4.08
C GLU A 139 34.78 18.11 -2.99
N GLU A 140 35.39 19.24 -3.36
CA GLU A 140 35.75 20.28 -2.40
C GLU A 140 34.53 20.93 -1.72
N ALA A 141 33.46 21.15 -2.47
CA ALA A 141 32.24 21.76 -1.93
C ALA A 141 31.49 20.79 -1.03
N LEU A 142 31.50 19.49 -1.36
CA LEU A 142 30.96 18.44 -0.50
C LEU A 142 31.77 18.30 0.79
N LYS A 143 33.10 18.32 0.72
CA LYS A 143 33.96 18.30 1.92
C LYS A 143 33.69 19.48 2.85
N LYS A 144 33.51 20.69 2.31
CA LYS A 144 33.13 21.87 3.11
C LYS A 144 31.77 21.68 3.81
N LEU A 145 30.82 21.00 3.16
CA LEU A 145 29.54 20.69 3.78
C LEU A 145 29.69 19.63 4.90
N GLU A 146 30.56 18.65 4.68
CA GLU A 146 30.88 17.62 5.68
C GLU A 146 31.58 18.21 6.90
N GLU A 147 32.46 19.19 6.71
CA GLU A 147 33.08 19.97 7.78
C GLU A 147 32.03 20.77 8.59
N ARG A 148 30.94 21.22 7.94
CA ARG A 148 29.75 21.80 8.61
C ARG A 148 28.88 20.73 9.29
N GLY A 149 29.23 19.46 9.19
CA GLY A 149 28.55 18.35 9.83
C GLY A 149 27.42 17.73 9.01
N VAL A 150 27.35 17.99 7.70
CA VAL A 150 26.27 17.46 6.84
C VAL A 150 26.86 16.71 5.65
N VAL A 151 26.45 15.46 5.49
CA VAL A 151 26.82 14.61 4.34
C VAL A 151 25.64 14.53 3.40
N ILE A 152 25.83 14.81 2.11
CA ILE A 152 24.81 14.59 1.07
C ILE A 152 25.36 13.61 0.05
N ARG A 153 24.60 12.57 -0.29
CA ARG A 153 24.96 11.59 -1.33
C ARG A 153 23.76 11.17 -2.17
N PHE A 154 23.99 10.94 -3.45
CA PHE A 154 23.06 10.24 -4.33
C PHE A 154 23.05 8.75 -4.02
N VAL A 155 21.90 8.22 -3.63
CA VAL A 155 21.74 6.82 -3.24
C VAL A 155 21.24 6.01 -4.44
N ILE A 156 22.05 5.06 -4.86
CA ILE A 156 21.77 4.18 -5.99
C ILE A 156 22.29 2.77 -5.70
N GLY A 157 21.56 1.76 -6.10
CA GLY A 157 22.00 0.38 -6.15
C GLY A 157 22.66 0.07 -7.51
N ARG A 158 22.57 -1.20 -7.87
CA ARG A 158 23.21 -1.78 -9.05
C ARG A 158 22.17 -2.40 -9.97
N SER A 159 22.54 -2.64 -11.21
CA SER A 159 21.64 -3.28 -12.17
C SER A 159 21.49 -4.77 -11.82
N ALA A 160 20.44 -5.41 -12.37
CA ALA A 160 20.26 -6.85 -12.27
C ALA A 160 21.47 -7.61 -12.83
N ASN A 161 22.03 -7.10 -13.94
CA ASN A 161 23.20 -7.65 -14.60
C ASN A 161 24.46 -6.90 -14.20
N ARG A 162 25.08 -7.33 -13.09
CA ARG A 162 26.24 -6.65 -12.52
C ARG A 162 27.35 -6.40 -13.54
N GLY A 163 27.80 -5.14 -13.59
CA GLY A 163 28.88 -4.71 -14.48
C GLY A 163 28.45 -4.48 -15.93
N ASP A 164 27.16 -4.38 -16.20
CA ASP A 164 26.61 -3.92 -17.47
C ASP A 164 26.91 -2.43 -17.74
N SER A 165 26.35 -1.88 -18.82
CA SER A 165 26.55 -0.48 -19.18
C SER A 165 25.93 0.49 -18.17
N LEU A 166 24.83 0.12 -17.51
CA LEU A 166 24.18 0.94 -16.50
C LEU A 166 25.09 1.12 -15.28
N ASP A 167 25.63 0.02 -14.76
CA ASP A 167 26.59 0.03 -13.66
C ASP A 167 27.85 0.82 -14.01
N ARG A 168 28.41 0.58 -15.21
CA ARG A 168 29.62 1.29 -15.67
C ARG A 168 29.41 2.79 -15.77
N ASN A 169 28.24 3.23 -16.25
CA ASN A 169 27.93 4.65 -16.36
C ASN A 169 27.90 5.32 -14.98
N ILE A 170 27.32 4.65 -13.98
CA ILE A 170 27.32 5.12 -12.60
C ILE A 170 28.74 5.13 -12.01
N ASP A 171 29.54 4.10 -12.27
CA ASP A 171 30.94 4.05 -11.79
C ASP A 171 31.79 5.18 -12.39
N VAL A 172 31.62 5.47 -13.69
CA VAL A 172 32.27 6.59 -14.37
C VAL A 172 31.81 7.93 -13.76
N GLU A 173 30.51 8.12 -13.59
CA GLU A 173 29.97 9.36 -13.01
C GLU A 173 30.47 9.55 -11.57
N ASN A 174 30.47 8.50 -10.75
CA ASN A 174 30.95 8.53 -9.37
C ASN A 174 32.46 8.82 -9.30
N ARG A 175 33.26 8.30 -10.22
CA ARG A 175 34.70 8.64 -10.28
C ARG A 175 34.95 10.12 -10.50
N LEU A 176 34.08 10.79 -11.27
CA LEU A 176 34.21 12.22 -11.58
C LEU A 176 33.63 13.12 -10.48
N THR A 177 32.51 12.71 -9.89
CA THR A 177 31.72 13.58 -9.00
C THR A 177 31.89 13.27 -7.52
N LYS A 178 32.23 12.03 -7.17
CA LYS A 178 32.47 11.54 -5.79
C LYS A 178 31.29 11.77 -4.84
N ASP A 179 30.07 11.83 -5.38
CA ASP A 179 28.87 12.21 -4.65
C ASP A 179 27.83 11.09 -4.52
N PHE A 180 28.19 9.85 -4.85
CA PHE A 180 27.31 8.70 -4.71
C PHE A 180 27.54 7.91 -3.42
N LEU A 181 26.46 7.34 -2.91
CA LEU A 181 26.45 6.19 -2.02
C LEU A 181 25.87 5.00 -2.81
N ILE A 182 26.77 4.12 -3.25
CA ILE A 182 26.40 2.94 -4.04
C ILE A 182 26.08 1.79 -3.10
N LEU A 183 24.86 1.27 -3.17
CA LEU A 183 24.38 0.15 -2.39
C LEU A 183 24.60 -1.15 -3.16
N ASP A 184 25.78 -1.77 -3.02
CA ASP A 184 26.13 -2.97 -3.79
C ASP A 184 25.18 -4.15 -3.51
N GLY A 185 24.54 -4.22 -2.34
CA GLY A 185 23.54 -5.24 -2.02
C GLY A 185 22.12 -4.97 -2.56
N HIS A 186 21.91 -3.84 -3.25
CA HIS A 186 20.61 -3.44 -3.76
C HIS A 186 20.56 -3.54 -5.29
N GLU A 187 19.51 -4.17 -5.82
CA GLU A 187 19.16 -4.10 -7.22
C GLU A 187 18.19 -2.93 -7.46
N GLU A 188 18.52 -2.05 -8.41
CA GLU A 188 17.66 -0.94 -8.80
C GLU A 188 16.49 -1.42 -9.66
N ALA A 189 15.37 -1.69 -9.00
CA ALA A 189 14.08 -1.99 -9.61
C ALA A 189 12.94 -1.34 -8.81
N GLN A 190 11.81 -1.11 -9.47
CA GLN A 190 10.66 -0.45 -8.84
C GLN A 190 10.11 -1.24 -7.64
N GLU A 191 10.08 -2.58 -7.74
CA GLU A 191 9.62 -3.48 -6.69
C GLU A 191 10.57 -3.52 -5.48
N GLU A 192 11.82 -3.11 -5.69
CA GLU A 192 12.90 -3.18 -4.71
C GLU A 192 13.05 -1.87 -3.91
N LEU A 193 12.28 -0.82 -4.22
CA LEU A 193 12.32 0.48 -3.54
C LEU A 193 12.17 0.41 -2.00
N PRO A 194 11.29 -0.43 -1.42
CA PRO A 194 11.24 -0.59 0.03
C PRO A 194 12.55 -1.14 0.60
N LYS A 195 13.21 -2.06 -0.11
CA LYS A 195 14.51 -2.61 0.32
C LYS A 195 15.62 -1.57 0.25
N LYS A 196 15.55 -0.63 -0.71
CA LYS A 196 16.46 0.52 -0.79
C LYS A 196 16.52 1.32 0.49
N ALA A 197 15.37 1.55 1.14
CA ALA A 197 15.30 2.26 2.42
C ALA A 197 16.01 1.53 3.55
N LYS A 198 15.76 0.23 3.68
CA LYS A 198 16.45 -0.58 4.69
C LYS A 198 17.96 -0.51 4.48
N LEU A 199 18.43 -0.74 3.26
CA LEU A 199 19.85 -0.75 2.90
C LEU A 199 20.50 0.62 3.08
N PHE A 200 19.84 1.68 2.62
CA PHE A 200 20.31 3.06 2.80
C PHE A 200 20.56 3.37 4.27
N PHE A 201 19.55 3.22 5.13
CA PHE A 201 19.70 3.55 6.54
C PHE A 201 20.73 2.66 7.23
N SER A 202 20.77 1.35 6.92
CA SER A 202 21.79 0.46 7.49
C SER A 202 23.21 0.85 7.09
N THR A 203 23.44 1.18 5.84
CA THR A 203 24.77 1.56 5.35
C THR A 203 25.15 2.95 5.83
N ALA A 204 24.20 3.89 5.88
CA ALA A 204 24.45 5.23 6.39
C ALA A 204 24.84 5.21 7.88
N LEU A 205 24.15 4.41 8.69
CA LEU A 205 24.47 4.20 10.11
C LEU A 205 25.87 3.57 10.31
N GLN A 206 26.30 2.70 9.40
CA GLN A 206 27.62 2.08 9.46
C GLN A 206 28.76 3.02 9.06
N ASN A 207 28.51 3.88 8.08
CA ASN A 207 29.53 4.74 7.48
C ASN A 207 29.69 6.09 8.20
N TRP A 208 28.63 6.59 8.83
CA TRP A 208 28.59 7.93 9.42
C TRP A 208 27.84 7.89 10.75
N ASP A 209 28.46 8.43 11.79
CA ASP A 209 27.79 8.72 13.07
C ASP A 209 27.12 10.11 12.98
N ALA A 210 25.80 10.14 12.80
CA ALA A 210 25.01 11.36 12.66
C ALA A 210 23.79 11.37 13.58
N GLU A 211 23.30 12.57 13.94
CA GLU A 211 22.04 12.70 14.69
C GLU A 211 20.81 12.40 13.85
N PHE A 212 20.82 12.83 12.58
CA PHE A 212 19.69 12.66 11.67
C PHE A 212 20.11 11.91 10.40
N TYR A 213 19.23 11.01 9.96
CA TYR A 213 19.34 10.35 8.66
C TYR A 213 18.11 10.72 7.84
N VAL A 214 18.34 11.42 6.72
CA VAL A 214 17.29 12.02 5.91
C VAL A 214 17.23 11.31 4.58
N LYS A 215 16.03 10.90 4.17
CA LYS A 215 15.75 10.33 2.85
C LYS A 215 15.03 11.36 2.00
N VAL A 216 15.54 11.62 0.79
CA VAL A 216 14.96 12.56 -0.17
C VAL A 216 14.76 11.88 -1.52
N ASP A 217 13.68 12.21 -2.23
CA ASP A 217 13.37 11.70 -3.58
C ASP A 217 14.02 12.58 -4.67
N ASP A 218 14.30 12.04 -5.86
CA ASP A 218 14.85 12.81 -6.99
C ASP A 218 13.88 13.78 -7.66
N LYS A 219 12.67 13.95 -7.11
CA LYS A 219 11.65 14.87 -7.63
C LYS A 219 11.45 16.10 -6.75
N ILE A 220 12.24 16.24 -5.69
CA ILE A 220 12.08 17.29 -4.69
C ILE A 220 13.33 18.17 -4.71
N ASP A 221 13.10 19.48 -4.83
CA ASP A 221 14.13 20.47 -4.56
C ASP A 221 14.11 20.83 -3.07
N LEU A 222 15.29 20.92 -2.46
CA LEU A 222 15.43 21.20 -1.03
C LEU A 222 15.93 22.62 -0.81
N ASP A 223 15.35 23.31 0.17
CA ASP A 223 16.04 24.41 0.85
C ASP A 223 17.02 23.81 1.85
N LEU A 224 18.30 23.68 1.44
CA LEU A 224 19.31 23.01 2.25
C LEU A 224 19.60 23.78 3.55
N ASP A 225 19.71 25.10 3.51
CA ASP A 225 19.98 25.91 4.69
C ASP A 225 18.79 25.93 5.66
N GLY A 226 17.55 25.97 5.11
CA GLY A 226 16.33 25.81 5.89
C GLY A 226 16.23 24.45 6.58
N LEU A 227 16.58 23.36 5.87
CA LEU A 227 16.62 22.01 6.43
C LEU A 227 17.67 21.90 7.54
N ILE A 228 18.88 22.40 7.32
CA ILE A 228 19.94 22.40 8.33
C ILE A 228 19.49 23.13 9.59
N SER A 229 18.93 24.34 9.44
CA SER A 229 18.42 25.14 10.56
C SER A 229 17.32 24.40 11.33
N LEU A 230 16.43 23.70 10.63
CA LEU A 230 15.38 22.88 11.25
C LEU A 230 15.98 21.72 12.06
N LEU A 231 16.96 20.99 11.50
CA LEU A 231 17.61 19.87 12.18
C LEU A 231 18.43 20.34 13.39
N GLU A 232 19.13 21.48 13.28
CA GLU A 232 19.84 22.09 14.40
C GLU A 232 18.90 22.41 15.56
N SER A 233 17.72 22.97 15.28
CA SER A 233 16.69 23.27 16.30
C SER A 233 16.12 22.04 17.00
N ARG A 234 16.31 20.84 16.41
CA ARG A 234 15.81 19.55 16.89
C ARG A 234 16.89 18.70 17.54
N ARG A 235 18.14 19.18 17.61
CA ARG A 235 19.24 18.46 18.25
C ARG A 235 18.90 18.05 19.68
N GLY A 236 19.35 16.86 20.07
CA GLY A 236 19.13 16.31 21.41
C GLY A 236 17.69 15.84 21.71
N GLN A 237 16.77 15.90 20.73
CA GLN A 237 15.48 15.20 20.85
C GLN A 237 15.66 13.72 20.51
N ASP A 238 15.36 12.85 21.46
CA ASP A 238 15.37 11.42 21.22
C ASP A 238 14.19 11.00 20.32
N SER A 239 14.45 10.10 19.37
CA SER A 239 13.44 9.44 18.53
C SER A 239 12.57 10.35 17.65
N ALA A 240 13.13 11.44 17.13
CA ALA A 240 12.41 12.30 16.19
C ALA A 240 12.23 11.63 14.81
N TYR A 241 10.97 11.55 14.34
CA TYR A 241 10.63 11.18 12.97
C TYR A 241 9.81 12.32 12.34
N ILE A 242 10.41 13.01 11.36
CA ILE A 242 9.89 14.26 10.80
C ILE A 242 9.53 14.06 9.33
N GLY A 243 8.34 14.50 8.95
CA GLY A 243 7.87 14.45 7.58
C GLY A 243 6.40 14.83 7.47
N CYS A 244 5.91 14.96 6.24
CA CYS A 244 4.49 15.13 5.96
C CYS A 244 3.79 13.78 6.13
N MET A 245 3.35 13.47 7.36
CA MET A 245 2.63 12.23 7.64
C MET A 245 1.22 12.30 7.06
N LYS A 246 0.79 11.22 6.40
CA LYS A 246 -0.61 11.03 6.04
C LYS A 246 -1.30 10.29 7.18
N SER A 247 -2.37 10.87 7.71
CA SER A 247 -3.27 10.19 8.65
C SER A 247 -4.40 9.49 7.89
N GLY A 248 -4.86 8.35 8.40
CA GLY A 248 -5.98 7.58 7.84
C GLY A 248 -5.80 6.07 8.00
N ASP A 249 -6.84 5.32 7.65
CA ASP A 249 -6.84 3.86 7.74
C ASP A 249 -5.81 3.26 6.76
N VAL A 250 -4.98 2.36 7.27
CA VAL A 250 -4.05 1.57 6.45
C VAL A 250 -4.86 0.45 5.80
N ILE A 251 -5.22 0.61 4.52
CA ILE A 251 -5.86 -0.44 3.76
C ILE A 251 -4.85 -1.56 3.56
N THR A 252 -5.04 -2.65 4.28
CA THR A 252 -4.35 -3.92 4.04
C THR A 252 -5.27 -4.72 3.13
N GLU A 253 -4.99 -4.74 1.83
CA GLU A 253 -5.55 -5.79 0.98
C GLU A 253 -4.89 -7.10 1.39
N ALA A 254 -5.71 -7.98 1.99
CA ALA A 254 -5.34 -9.33 2.38
C ALA A 254 -5.45 -10.29 1.18
#